data_AF-A0A1H2H5V0-F1
#
_entry.id   AF-A0A1H2H5V0-F1
#
_cell.length_a   1.000
_cell.length_b   1.000
_cell.length_c   1.000
_cell.angle_alpha   90.00
_cell.angle_beta   90.00
_cell.angle_gamma   90.00
#
_symmetry.space_group_name_H-M   'P 1'
#
loop_
_entity.id
_entity.type
_entity.pdbx_description
1 polymer ?
#
loop_
_entity_poly.entity_id
_entity_poly.type
_entity_poly.pdbx_seq_one_letter_code
_entity_poly.pdbx_strand_id
1 'polypeptide(L)'
;MLNLRLSWHFINNWRDRVGNEPTVGAVKAIIRESIIIQKGRQIKEDYRSLTRYCHFGLNLIISIDHISGTAVSVLSDVNMPGGYQKKTNEKQRVRHPGYIAMTMHR
;
A
#
# COMPACT_ATOMS: atom_id res chain seq x y z
N MET A 1 7.45 18.21 11.05
CA MET A 1 6.77 16.90 10.89
C MET A 1 5.74 17.05 9.78
N LEU A 2 5.70 16.18 8.76
CA LEU A 2 4.77 16.31 7.62
C LEU A 2 3.31 16.39 8.11
N ASN A 3 2.52 17.29 7.53
CA ASN A 3 1.09 17.41 7.77
C ASN A 3 0.38 16.27 7.02
N LEU A 4 0.26 15.09 7.65
CA LEU A 4 -0.30 13.90 7.03
C LEU A 4 -1.83 13.96 6.97
N ARG A 5 -2.40 13.75 5.78
CA ARG A 5 -3.83 13.56 5.54
C ARG A 5 -4.12 12.10 5.19
N LEU A 6 -5.33 11.63 5.46
CA LEU A 6 -5.78 10.29 5.09
C LEU A 6 -6.80 10.41 3.96
N SER A 7 -6.57 9.74 2.83
CA SER A 7 -7.57 9.70 1.76
C SER A 7 -8.75 8.81 2.15
N TRP A 8 -9.92 9.06 1.57
CA TRP A 8 -11.08 8.18 1.75
C TRP A 8 -10.76 6.73 1.34
N HIS A 9 -10.02 6.55 0.26
CA HIS A 9 -9.59 5.23 -0.20
C HIS A 9 -8.68 4.53 0.80
N PHE A 10 -7.77 5.27 1.43
CA PHE A 10 -6.91 4.77 2.50
C PHE A 10 -7.73 4.31 3.70
N ILE A 11 -8.68 5.14 4.16
CA ILE A 11 -9.53 4.84 5.33
C ILE A 11 -10.32 3.54 5.10
N ASN A 12 -10.94 3.37 3.93
CA ASN A 12 -11.67 2.15 3.63
C ASN A 12 -10.75 0.92 3.58
N ASN A 13 -9.61 1.04 2.90
CA ASN A 13 -8.64 -0.05 2.83
C ASN A 13 -8.07 -0.42 4.20
N TRP A 14 -7.95 0.55 5.09
CA TRP A 14 -7.51 0.36 6.46
C TRP A 14 -8.57 -0.39 7.25
N ARG A 15 -9.83 0.04 7.23
CA ARG A 15 -10.93 -0.67 7.90
C ARG A 15 -11.01 -2.13 7.47
N ASP A 16 -10.89 -2.39 6.16
CA ASP A 16 -10.92 -3.75 5.61
C ASP A 16 -9.79 -4.63 6.16
N ARG A 17 -8.60 -4.07 6.41
CA ARG A 17 -7.38 -4.85 6.72
C ARG A 17 -7.03 -4.89 8.20
N VAL A 18 -7.25 -3.78 8.90
CA VAL A 18 -6.87 -3.53 10.29
C VAL A 18 -8.07 -3.57 11.24
N GLY A 19 -9.28 -3.32 10.74
CA GLY A 19 -10.54 -3.50 11.49
C GLY A 19 -11.05 -2.29 12.29
N ASN A 20 -10.28 -1.20 12.40
CA ASN A 20 -10.67 0.02 13.12
C ASN A 20 -10.55 1.28 12.25
N GLU A 21 -10.92 2.44 12.81
CA GLU A 21 -10.71 3.72 12.12
C GLU A 21 -9.25 4.18 12.26
N PRO A 22 -8.55 4.49 11.16
CA PRO A 22 -7.20 5.04 11.27
C PRO A 22 -7.25 6.47 11.79
N THR A 23 -6.38 6.78 12.75
CA THR A 23 -6.11 8.17 13.13
C THR A 23 -4.82 8.65 12.51
N VAL A 24 -4.73 9.95 12.20
CA VAL A 24 -3.50 10.56 11.65
C VAL A 24 -2.30 10.29 12.56
N GLY A 25 -2.47 10.38 13.88
CA GLY A 25 -1.42 10.12 14.86
C GLY A 25 -0.90 8.69 14.81
N ALA A 26 -1.80 7.71 14.80
CA ALA A 26 -1.44 6.29 14.71
C ALA A 26 -0.70 5.98 13.40
N VAL A 27 -1.21 6.48 12.27
CA VAL A 27 -0.56 6.28 10.97
C VAL A 27 0.84 6.91 10.94
N LYS A 28 1.01 8.12 11.52
CA LYS A 28 2.35 8.75 11.65
C LYS A 28 3.30 7.93 12.52
N ALA A 29 2.83 7.37 13.63
CA ALA A 29 3.65 6.51 14.50
C ALA A 29 4.13 5.27 13.74
N ILE A 30 3.21 4.59 13.04
CA ILE A 30 3.54 3.41 12.22
C ILE A 30 4.54 3.77 11.12
N ILE A 31 4.34 4.89 10.41
CA ILE A 31 5.29 5.36 9.38
C ILE A 31 6.68 5.60 9.98
N ARG A 32 6.77 6.18 11.19
CA ARG A 32 8.03 6.45 11.87
C ARG A 32 8.80 5.16 12.22
N GLU A 33 8.08 4.08 12.50
CA GLU A 33 8.63 2.75 12.81
C GLU A 33 8.81 1.87 11.56
N SER A 34 8.34 2.34 10.40
CA SER A 34 8.44 1.62 9.13
C SER A 34 9.76 1.86 8.41
N ILE A 35 10.16 0.91 7.56
CA ILE A 35 11.23 1.12 6.59
C ILE A 35 10.66 1.65 5.27
N ILE A 36 11.42 2.48 4.56
CA ILE A 36 11.05 2.93 3.21
C ILE A 36 11.50 1.87 2.21
N ILE A 37 10.57 1.23 1.51
CA ILE A 37 10.86 0.22 0.47
C ILE A 37 10.88 0.80 -0.94
N GLN A 38 10.20 1.93 -1.16
CA GLN A 38 10.23 2.66 -2.43
C GLN A 38 10.11 4.14 -2.14
N LYS A 39 11.09 4.94 -2.58
CA LYS A 39 11.01 6.40 -2.51
C LYS A 39 10.19 6.91 -3.69
N GLY A 40 9.12 7.65 -3.39
CA GLY A 40 8.37 8.39 -4.39
C GLY A 40 9.23 9.48 -5.01
N ARG A 41 9.12 9.62 -6.32
CA ARG A 41 9.75 10.66 -7.14
C ARG A 41 8.70 11.29 -8.04
N GLN A 42 8.79 12.60 -8.21
CA GLN A 42 8.11 13.28 -9.29
C GLN A 42 8.90 13.03 -10.57
N ILE A 43 8.30 12.34 -11.53
CA ILE A 43 8.97 11.99 -12.79
C ILE A 43 8.72 13.08 -13.84
N LYS A 44 7.48 13.59 -13.89
CA LYS A 44 7.02 14.76 -14.68
C LYS A 44 5.86 15.44 -13.94
N GLU A 45 5.41 16.61 -14.38
CA GLU A 45 4.32 17.40 -13.75
C GLU A 45 3.08 16.55 -13.44
N ASP A 46 2.71 15.62 -14.33
CA ASP A 46 1.54 14.75 -14.19
C ASP A 46 1.81 13.34 -13.63
N TYR A 47 3.08 12.90 -13.59
CA TYR A 47 3.43 11.53 -13.16
C TYR A 47 4.14 11.55 -11.81
N ARG A 48 3.37 11.20 -10.78
CA ARG A 48 3.84 11.12 -9.39
C ARG A 48 3.93 9.67 -8.96
N SER A 49 5.13 9.24 -8.56
CA SER A 49 5.30 7.95 -7.90
C SER A 49 5.20 8.11 -6.39
N LEU A 50 4.49 7.18 -5.75
CA LEU A 50 4.22 7.19 -4.31
C LEU A 50 5.43 6.65 -3.54
N THR A 51 5.64 7.16 -2.34
CA THR A 51 6.56 6.54 -1.39
C THR A 51 5.84 5.41 -0.68
N ARG A 52 6.49 4.25 -0.56
CA ARG A 52 5.97 3.08 0.15
C ARG A 52 6.79 2.81 1.40
N TYR A 53 6.08 2.68 2.50
CA TYR A 53 6.60 2.32 3.82
C TYR A 53 6.16 0.90 4.14
N CYS A 54 7.07 0.06 4.59
CA CYS A 54 6.78 -1.29 5.06
C CYS A 54 6.97 -1.35 6.58
N HIS A 55 5.93 -1.76 7.29
CA HIS A 55 5.97 -2.01 8.72
C HIS A 55 5.91 -3.52 8.98
N PHE A 56 7.06 -4.14 9.22
CA PHE A 56 7.12 -5.60 9.37
C PHE A 56 6.34 -6.12 10.57
N GLY A 57 6.37 -5.41 11.71
CA GLY A 57 5.67 -5.83 12.93
C GLY A 57 4.14 -5.88 12.78
N LEU A 58 3.59 -5.13 11.82
CA LEU A 58 2.15 -5.11 11.52
C LEU A 58 1.84 -5.74 10.16
N ASN A 59 2.87 -6.15 9.43
CA ASN A 59 2.81 -6.58 8.04
C ASN A 59 2.01 -5.65 7.11
N LEU A 60 2.23 -4.33 7.25
CA LEU A 60 1.54 -3.30 6.47
C LEU A 60 2.46 -2.64 5.45
N ILE A 61 1.92 -2.35 4.27
CA ILE A 61 2.55 -1.45 3.30
C ILE A 61 1.67 -0.21 3.13
N ILE A 62 2.19 0.95 3.54
CA ILE A 62 1.51 2.24 3.43
C ILE A 62 2.08 3.03 2.26
N SER A 63 1.21 3.47 1.36
CA SER A 63 1.58 4.33 0.22
C SER A 63 1.22 5.78 0.51
N ILE A 64 2.18 6.69 0.34
CA ILE A 64 2.04 8.12 0.61
C ILE A 64 2.39 8.92 -0.64
N ASP A 65 1.52 9.86 -0.99
CA ASP A 65 1.88 10.96 -1.87
C ASP A 65 2.63 12.02 -1.05
N HIS A 66 3.95 12.07 -1.24
CA HIS A 66 4.82 12.99 -0.50
C HIS A 66 4.62 14.46 -0.88
N ILE A 67 4.04 14.74 -2.06
CA ILE A 67 3.80 16.12 -2.49
C ILE A 67 2.61 16.69 -1.73
N SER A 68 1.49 15.95 -1.72
CA SER A 68 0.28 16.39 -0.98
C SER A 68 0.31 16.06 0.51
N GLY A 69 1.27 15.25 0.97
CA GLY A 69 1.30 14.74 2.34
C GLY A 69 0.12 13.81 2.65
N THR A 70 -0.37 13.07 1.65
CA THR A 70 -1.58 12.24 1.81
C THR A 70 -1.25 10.75 1.79
N ALA A 71 -1.68 10.00 2.80
CA ALA A 71 -1.71 8.55 2.76
C ALA A 71 -2.85 8.11 1.82
N VAL A 72 -2.48 7.42 0.73
CA VAL A 72 -3.43 7.12 -0.36
C VAL A 72 -3.89 5.68 -0.37
N SER A 73 -3.08 4.74 0.12
CA SER A 73 -3.45 3.32 0.18
C SER A 73 -2.68 2.57 1.27
N VAL A 74 -3.25 1.46 1.74
CA VAL A 74 -2.64 0.51 2.66
C VAL A 74 -2.88 -0.91 2.15
N LEU A 75 -1.83 -1.71 2.15
CA LEU A 75 -1.85 -3.13 1.84
C LEU A 75 -1.42 -3.92 3.08
N SER A 76 -1.88 -5.16 3.16
CA SER A 76 -1.48 -6.15 4.16
C SER A 76 -1.47 -7.51 3.46
N ASP A 77 -0.49 -8.35 3.77
CA ASP A 77 -0.44 -9.72 3.24
C ASP A 77 -1.36 -10.68 4.03
N VAL A 78 -1.71 -10.28 5.26
CA VAL A 78 -2.66 -10.99 6.13
C VAL A 78 -3.76 -10.04 6.56
N ASN A 79 -5.02 -10.48 6.46
CA ASN A 79 -6.12 -9.76 7.10
C ASN A 79 -5.98 -9.95 8.61
N MET A 80 -5.85 -8.84 9.38
CA MET A 80 -5.80 -8.94 10.83
C MET A 80 -7.14 -9.44 11.38
N PRO A 81 -7.17 -10.18 12.51
CA PRO A 81 -8.41 -10.60 13.15
C PRO A 81 -9.22 -9.35 13.54
N GLY A 82 -10.32 -9.10 12.82
CA GLY A 82 -11.15 -7.89 12.94
C GLY A 82 -11.30 -7.10 11.63
N GLY A 83 -10.49 -7.38 10.61
CA GLY A 83 -10.66 -6.83 9.27
C GLY A 83 -11.88 -7.42 8.56
N TYR A 84 -12.60 -6.58 7.79
CA TYR A 84 -13.73 -7.03 6.98
C TYR A 84 -13.24 -7.94 5.86
N GLN A 85 -13.63 -9.22 5.88
CA GLN A 85 -13.31 -10.13 4.78
C GLN A 85 -14.07 -9.72 3.52
N LYS A 86 -13.40 -9.06 2.59
CA LYS A 86 -13.89 -8.96 1.22
C LYS A 86 -14.04 -10.38 0.67
N LYS A 87 -15.27 -10.77 0.33
CA LYS A 87 -15.54 -11.94 -0.52
C LYS A 87 -14.78 -11.73 -1.82
N THR A 88 -13.60 -12.34 -1.94
CA THR A 88 -12.85 -12.36 -3.19
C THR A 88 -13.71 -13.07 -4.23
N ASN A 89 -14.18 -12.34 -5.25
CA ASN A 89 -14.67 -12.97 -6.47
C ASN A 89 -13.45 -13.62 -7.16
N GLU A 90 -13.29 -14.91 -6.92
CA GLU A 90 -12.28 -15.81 -7.45
C GLU A 90 -12.47 -16.04 -8.97
N LYS A 91 -12.46 -14.96 -9.78
CA LYS A 91 -12.59 -15.03 -11.25
C LYS A 91 -11.61 -14.16 -12.05
N GLN A 92 -10.64 -13.50 -11.42
CA GLN A 92 -9.67 -12.65 -12.13
C GLN A 92 -8.20 -13.05 -11.97
N ARG A 93 -7.92 -14.31 -11.62
CA ARG A 93 -6.59 -14.92 -11.76
C ARG A 93 -6.58 -15.93 -12.91
N VAL A 94 -6.99 -15.52 -14.10
CA VAL A 94 -6.54 -16.21 -15.32
C VAL A 94 -5.09 -15.77 -15.53
N ARG A 95 -4.17 -16.64 -15.12
CA ARG A 95 -2.74 -16.55 -15.44
C ARG A 95 -2.63 -16.32 -16.96
N HIS A 96 -2.05 -15.20 -17.39
CA HIS A 96 -1.57 -15.07 -18.77
C HIS A 96 -0.41 -16.07 -18.96
N PRO A 97 -0.57 -17.12 -19.79
CA PRO A 97 0.52 -18.03 -20.12
C PRO A 97 1.23 -17.43 -21.34
N GLY A 98 2.27 -16.65 -21.13
CA GLY A 98 2.99 -16.11 -22.27
C GLY A 98 4.08 -15.16 -21.85
N TYR A 99 5.18 -15.69 -21.32
CA TYR A 99 6.55 -15.20 -21.49
C TYR A 99 7.47 -16.24 -20.83
N ILE A 100 7.64 -17.39 -21.50
CA ILE A 100 8.82 -18.24 -21.26
C ILE A 100 9.86 -17.74 -22.25
N ALA A 101 10.92 -17.16 -21.71
CA ALA A 101 12.08 -16.73 -22.46
C ALA A 101 12.68 -17.90 -23.24
N MET A 102 12.72 -17.76 -24.57
CA MET A 102 13.52 -18.62 -25.45
C MET A 102 14.99 -18.42 -25.10
N THR A 103 15.62 -19.44 -24.52
CA THR A 103 17.08 -19.54 -24.50
C THR A 103 17.46 -20.47 -25.65
N MET A 104 17.93 -19.89 -26.74
CA MET A 104 18.60 -20.63 -27.81
C MET A 104 19.96 -21.10 -27.27
N HIS A 105 20.15 -22.41 -27.18
CA HIS A 105 21.48 -22.99 -27.19
C HIS A 105 21.81 -23.42 -28.62
N ARG A 106 22.97 -22.95 -29.08
CA ARG A 106 23.64 -23.31 -30.34
C ARG A 106 23.99 -24.79 -30.39
#